data_AF-A0A1Y2QS30-F1
#
_entry.id   AF-A0A1Y2QS30-F1
#
_cell.length_a   1.000
_cell.length_b   1.000
_cell.length_c   1.000
_cell.angle_alpha   90.00
_cell.angle_beta   90.00
_cell.angle_gamma   90.00
#
_symmetry.space_group_name_H-M   'P 1'
#
loop_
_entity.id
_entity.type
_entity.pdbx_description
1 polymer ?
#
loop_
_entity_poly.entity_id
_entity_poly.type
_entity_poly.pdbx_seq_one_letter_code
_entity_poly.pdbx_strand_id
1 'polypeptide(L)'
;MTLEYWKYDAGTDSVAALVIPAALSRERTFDLDATLLVHVLPEARESWLELNVEVDGKRVWARRIPSHNLGETDSLEYHCRLAIKPDVDCRVRAKANCKGARVASLILEARETDF
;
A
#
# COMPACT_ATOMS: atom_id res chain seq x y z
N MET A 1 -17.81 -21.03 -0.43
CA MET A 1 -16.88 -20.31 -1.33
C MET A 1 -15.73 -19.83 -0.45
N THR A 2 -14.48 -19.97 -0.87
CA THR A 2 -13.34 -19.50 -0.06
C THR A 2 -12.93 -18.13 -0.58
N LEU A 3 -13.04 -17.10 0.26
CA LEU A 3 -12.57 -15.76 -0.04
C LEU A 3 -11.04 -15.75 -0.14
N GLU A 4 -10.52 -15.05 -1.14
CA GLU A 4 -9.08 -14.94 -1.35
C GLU A 4 -8.43 -13.87 -0.46
N TYR A 5 -7.17 -14.10 -0.11
CA TYR A 5 -6.35 -13.13 0.60
C TYR A 5 -4.96 -13.08 -0.02
N TRP A 6 -4.52 -11.86 -0.32
CA TRP A 6 -3.22 -11.56 -0.90
C TRP A 6 -2.47 -10.60 0.02
N LYS A 7 -1.18 -10.85 0.22
CA LYS A 7 -0.31 -9.98 0.99
C LYS A 7 1.08 -9.91 0.36
N TYR A 8 1.62 -8.70 0.33
CA TYR A 8 3.02 -8.45 0.05
C TYR A 8 3.60 -7.59 1.18
N ASP A 9 4.65 -8.11 1.81
CA ASP A 9 5.44 -7.38 2.80
C ASP A 9 6.78 -7.04 2.15
N ALA A 10 6.99 -5.76 1.86
CA ALA A 10 8.23 -5.27 1.25
C ALA A 10 9.34 -5.04 2.30
N GLY A 11 9.06 -5.26 3.60
CA GLY A 11 9.98 -4.90 4.67
C GLY A 11 10.38 -3.43 4.56
N THR A 12 11.68 -3.18 4.47
CA THR A 12 12.25 -1.83 4.37
C THR A 12 12.34 -1.28 2.94
N ASP A 13 11.90 -2.04 1.93
CA ASP A 13 11.90 -1.57 0.55
C ASP A 13 10.81 -0.52 0.32
N SER A 14 10.99 0.28 -0.74
CA SER A 14 10.09 1.40 -1.06
C SER A 14 8.90 1.01 -1.95
N VAL A 15 8.78 -0.25 -2.36
CA VAL A 15 7.72 -0.71 -3.26
C VAL A 15 7.17 -2.07 -2.83
N ALA A 16 5.86 -2.14 -2.58
CA ALA A 16 5.12 -3.38 -2.42
C ALA A 16 4.21 -3.58 -3.64
N ALA A 17 4.15 -4.80 -4.17
CA ALA A 17 3.39 -5.09 -5.39
C ALA A 17 2.60 -6.40 -5.28
N LEU A 18 1.33 -6.35 -5.69
CA LEU A 18 0.46 -7.51 -5.83
C LEU A 18 0.01 -7.66 -7.28
N VAL A 19 -0.11 -8.90 -7.71
CA VAL A 19 -0.84 -9.27 -8.93
C VAL A 19 -1.95 -10.22 -8.50
N ILE A 20 -3.19 -9.77 -8.62
CA ILE A 20 -4.39 -10.55 -8.28
C ILE A 20 -4.91 -11.16 -9.59
N PRO A 21 -4.80 -12.48 -9.79
CA PRO A 21 -5.16 -13.11 -11.06
C PRO A 21 -6.66 -13.05 -11.29
N ALA A 22 -7.12 -12.80 -12.51
CA ALA A 22 -8.55 -12.82 -12.86
C ALA A 22 -9.09 -14.24 -13.14
N ALA A 23 -8.68 -15.20 -12.31
CA ALA A 23 -8.90 -16.63 -12.51
C ALA A 23 -10.37 -17.07 -12.43
N LEU A 24 -11.27 -16.23 -11.93
CA LEU A 24 -12.70 -16.53 -11.86
C LEU A 24 -13.47 -15.74 -12.92
N SER A 25 -14.40 -16.42 -13.60
CA SER A 25 -15.33 -15.80 -14.58
C SER A 25 -16.43 -14.94 -13.93
N ARG A 26 -16.10 -14.28 -12.81
CA ARG A 26 -16.97 -13.35 -12.09
C ARG A 26 -16.18 -12.13 -11.63
N GLU A 27 -16.88 -11.03 -11.44
CA GLU A 27 -16.33 -9.90 -10.71
C GLU A 27 -16.09 -10.29 -9.25
N ARG A 28 -14.98 -9.78 -8.69
CA ARG A 28 -14.64 -9.92 -7.28
C ARG A 28 -14.38 -8.55 -6.69
N THR A 29 -14.74 -8.39 -5.43
CA THR A 29 -14.46 -7.17 -4.68
C THR A 29 -13.44 -7.46 -3.61
N PHE A 30 -12.44 -6.58 -3.49
CA PHE A 30 -11.40 -6.65 -2.49
C PHE A 30 -11.39 -5.38 -1.65
N ASP A 31 -11.18 -5.54 -0.35
CA ASP A 31 -10.69 -4.49 0.52
C ASP A 31 -9.17 -4.47 0.42
N LEU A 32 -8.63 -3.34 -0.02
CA LEU A 32 -7.20 -3.09 -0.21
C LEU A 32 -6.68 -2.24 0.94
N ASP A 33 -5.63 -2.71 1.61
CA ASP A 33 -4.92 -1.99 2.67
C ASP A 33 -3.46 -1.77 2.27
N ALA A 34 -3.00 -0.53 2.32
CA ALA A 34 -1.59 -0.18 2.17
C ALA A 34 -1.11 0.56 3.42
N THR A 35 -0.08 0.02 4.08
CA THR A 35 0.44 0.53 5.35
C THR A 35 1.92 0.83 5.21
N LEU A 36 2.29 2.09 5.40
CA LEU A 36 3.67 2.55 5.48
C LEU A 36 4.01 2.90 6.92
N LEU A 37 5.12 2.35 7.41
CA LEU A 37 5.79 2.77 8.65
C LEU A 37 7.18 3.30 8.30
N VAL A 38 7.56 4.44 8.86
CA VAL A 38 8.91 5.00 8.73
C VAL A 38 9.51 5.24 10.11
N HIS A 39 10.84 5.18 10.20
CA HIS A 39 11.60 5.67 11.34
C HIS A 39 12.15 7.06 11.01
N VAL A 40 11.73 8.09 11.76
CA VAL A 40 12.17 9.47 11.56
C VAL A 40 13.53 9.66 12.21
N LEU A 41 14.47 10.30 11.51
CA LEU A 41 15.82 10.49 12.06
C LEU A 41 15.80 11.59 13.16
N PRO A 42 16.51 11.41 14.29
CA PRO A 42 16.45 12.34 15.44
C PRO A 42 16.75 13.80 15.13
N GLU A 43 17.63 14.06 14.15
CA GLU A 43 18.08 15.41 13.78
C GLU A 43 17.49 15.89 12.45
N ALA A 44 16.46 15.21 11.94
CA ALA A 44 15.85 15.56 10.68
C ALA A 44 15.19 16.94 10.74
N ARG A 45 15.38 17.74 9.69
CA ARG A 45 14.66 19.00 9.47
C ARG A 45 13.69 18.84 8.31
N GLU A 46 12.47 19.32 8.51
CA GLU A 46 11.40 19.23 7.49
C GLU A 46 11.21 17.80 6.97
N SER A 47 11.20 16.82 7.90
CA SER A 47 10.97 15.43 7.56
C SER A 47 9.53 15.23 7.08
N TRP A 48 9.38 14.27 6.18
CA TRP A 48 8.08 13.87 5.65
C TRP A 48 8.09 12.43 5.18
N LEU A 49 6.90 11.84 5.11
CA LEU A 49 6.62 10.56 4.49
C LEU A 49 5.50 10.71 3.47
N GLU A 50 5.55 9.87 2.45
CA GLU A 50 4.59 9.81 1.35
C GLU A 50 4.27 8.36 1.01
N LEU A 51 2.99 8.10 0.77
CA LEU A 51 2.50 6.84 0.24
C LEU A 51 1.70 7.13 -1.03
N ASN A 52 2.01 6.39 -2.10
CA ASN A 52 1.27 6.41 -3.36
C ASN A 52 0.73 5.00 -3.63
N VAL A 53 -0.52 4.91 -4.09
CA VAL A 53 -1.14 3.64 -4.50
C VAL A 53 -1.54 3.72 -5.97
N GLU A 54 -1.16 2.70 -6.72
CA GLU A 54 -1.44 2.54 -8.14
C GLU A 54 -2.19 1.24 -8.40
N VAL A 55 -3.16 1.30 -9.31
CA VAL A 55 -3.89 0.14 -9.84
C VAL A 55 -3.72 0.15 -11.35
N ASP A 56 -3.21 -0.96 -11.91
CA ASP A 56 -2.90 -1.14 -13.33
C ASP A 56 -2.08 0.02 -13.92
N GLY A 57 -1.11 0.50 -13.13
CA GLY A 57 -0.21 1.60 -13.50
C GLY A 57 -0.82 2.99 -13.37
N LYS A 58 -2.12 3.12 -13.06
CA LYS A 58 -2.76 4.41 -12.77
C LYS A 58 -2.69 4.71 -11.28
N ARG A 59 -2.20 5.90 -10.92
CA ARG A 59 -2.25 6.40 -9.54
C ARG A 59 -3.70 6.68 -9.13
N VAL A 60 -4.19 5.95 -8.13
CA VAL A 60 -5.55 6.09 -7.60
C VAL A 60 -5.59 6.93 -6.32
N TRP A 61 -4.49 6.94 -5.58
CA TRP A 61 -4.36 7.72 -4.36
C TRP A 61 -2.92 8.09 -4.08
N ALA A 62 -2.72 9.23 -3.43
CA ALA A 62 -1.43 9.68 -2.95
C ALA A 62 -1.60 10.65 -1.79
N ARG A 63 -0.73 10.55 -0.80
CA ARG A 63 -0.64 11.52 0.28
C ARG A 63 0.78 11.66 0.78
N ARG A 64 1.18 12.91 1.02
CA ARG A 64 2.41 13.28 1.72
C ARG A 64 2.04 14.05 2.98
N ILE A 65 2.68 13.74 4.10
CA ILE A 65 2.49 14.44 5.36
C ILE A 65 3.85 14.77 6.00
N PRO A 66 3.95 15.88 6.74
CA PRO A 66 5.11 16.13 7.59
C PRO A 66 5.23 15.04 8.65
N SER A 67 6.47 14.68 8.96
CA SER A 67 6.80 13.82 10.09
C SER A 67 6.97 14.67 11.35
N HIS A 68 6.53 14.13 12.49
CA HIS A 68 6.57 14.86 13.76
C HIS A 68 7.37 14.14 14.85
N ASN A 69 7.56 12.83 14.71
CA ASN A 69 8.11 11.97 15.76
C ASN A 69 9.62 11.73 15.58
N LEU A 70 10.45 12.75 15.80
CA LEU A 70 11.91 12.66 15.66
C LEU A 70 12.52 11.53 16.53
N GLY A 71 13.31 10.65 15.91
CA GLY A 71 13.93 9.50 16.59
C GLY A 71 12.99 8.33 16.84
N GLU A 72 11.73 8.47 16.45
CA GLU A 72 10.65 7.51 16.66
C GLU A 72 10.02 7.14 15.30
N THR A 73 8.84 6.52 15.33
CA THR A 73 8.13 6.11 14.12
C THR A 73 6.97 7.02 13.75
N ASP A 74 6.72 7.14 12.44
CA ASP A 74 5.51 7.73 11.86
C ASP A 74 4.90 6.74 10.86
N SER A 75 3.58 6.81 10.68
CA SER A 75 2.87 5.94 9.75
C SER A 75 1.94 6.70 8.80
N LEU A 76 1.61 6.04 7.70
CA LEU A 76 0.62 6.48 6.75
C LEU A 76 -0.09 5.28 6.13
N GLU A 77 -1.41 5.24 6.29
CA GLU A 77 -2.25 4.16 5.80
C GLU A 77 -3.23 4.63 4.72
N TYR A 78 -3.60 3.71 3.84
CA TYR A 78 -4.68 3.88 2.88
C TYR A 78 -5.51 2.62 2.81
N HIS A 79 -6.83 2.79 2.86
CA HIS A 79 -7.81 1.73 2.71
C HIS A 79 -8.77 2.09 1.57
N CYS A 80 -9.02 1.17 0.66
CA CYS A 80 -10.06 1.34 -0.35
C CYS A 80 -10.65 0.01 -0.82
N ARG A 81 -11.83 0.11 -1.43
CA ARG A 81 -12.43 -1.00 -2.16
C ARG A 81 -11.96 -1.04 -3.61
N LEU A 82 -11.63 -2.23 -4.09
CA LEU A 82 -11.20 -2.51 -5.46
C LEU A 82 -12.08 -3.60 -6.08
N ALA A 83 -12.77 -3.27 -7.17
CA ALA A 83 -13.48 -4.25 -8.00
C ALA A 83 -12.54 -4.77 -9.10
N ILE A 84 -12.41 -6.09 -9.20
CA ILE A 84 -11.60 -6.77 -10.21
C ILE A 84 -12.54 -7.47 -11.19
N LYS A 85 -12.48 -7.04 -12.45
CA LYS A 85 -13.24 -7.64 -13.55
C LYS A 85 -12.75 -9.06 -13.84
N PRO A 86 -13.61 -9.93 -14.40
CA PRO A 86 -13.16 -11.21 -14.91
C PRO A 86 -12.13 -11.03 -16.04
N ASP A 87 -11.32 -12.06 -16.26
CA ASP A 87 -10.40 -12.24 -17.40
C ASP A 87 -9.18 -11.29 -17.51
N VAL A 88 -9.06 -10.25 -16.68
CA VAL A 88 -7.90 -9.34 -16.67
C VAL A 88 -7.27 -9.25 -15.29
N ASP A 89 -6.05 -9.77 -15.15
CA ASP A 89 -5.26 -9.66 -13.92
C ASP A 89 -5.14 -8.21 -13.47
N CYS A 90 -5.31 -7.98 -12.17
CA CYS A 90 -5.17 -6.65 -11.58
C CYS A 90 -3.81 -6.51 -10.91
N ARG A 91 -3.08 -5.44 -11.23
CA ARG A 91 -1.79 -5.12 -10.61
C ARG A 91 -1.94 -3.95 -9.67
N VAL A 92 -1.62 -4.16 -8.40
CA VAL A 92 -1.64 -3.11 -7.38
C VAL A 92 -0.22 -2.84 -6.90
N ARG A 93 0.16 -1.56 -6.76
CA ARG A 93 1.45 -1.16 -6.21
C ARG A 93 1.28 -0.08 -5.16
N ALA A 94 1.92 -0.27 -4.01
CA ALA A 94 2.14 0.76 -3.01
C ALA A 94 3.60 1.22 -3.10
N LYS A 95 3.83 2.54 -3.11
CA LYS A 95 5.15 3.15 -3.20
C LYS A 95 5.36 4.13 -2.06
N ALA A 96 6.41 3.91 -1.29
CA ALA A 96 6.83 4.77 -0.21
C ALA A 96 7.91 5.75 -0.69
N ASN A 97 7.85 6.97 -0.17
CA ASN A 97 8.95 7.92 -0.26
C ASN A 97 9.05 8.70 1.04
N CYS A 98 10.24 9.16 1.40
CA CYS A 98 10.43 9.95 2.62
C CYS A 98 11.68 10.83 2.53
N LYS A 99 11.70 11.89 3.35
CA LYS A 99 12.88 12.72 3.62
C LYS A 99 13.07 12.80 5.12
N GLY A 100 14.32 12.67 5.56
CA GLY A 100 14.62 12.74 7.00
C GLY A 100 14.04 11.55 7.79
N ALA A 101 13.68 10.47 7.11
CA ALA A 101 13.22 9.23 7.68
C ALA A 101 13.74 8.05 6.84
N ARG A 102 13.51 6.82 7.30
CA ARG A 102 13.78 5.58 6.57
C ARG A 102 12.53 4.72 6.61
N VAL A 103 12.22 4.04 5.51
CA VAL A 103 11.13 3.04 5.51
C VAL A 103 11.49 1.94 6.50
N ALA A 104 10.57 1.68 7.44
CA ALA A 104 10.68 0.62 8.43
C ALA A 104 9.84 -0.60 8.03
N SER A 105 8.66 -0.36 7.46
CA SER A 105 7.80 -1.40 6.89
C SER A 105 6.91 -0.81 5.79
N LEU A 106 6.70 -1.57 4.72
CA LEU A 106 5.67 -1.29 3.71
C LEU A 106 4.91 -2.58 3.41
N ILE A 107 3.62 -2.58 3.72
CA ILE A 107 2.74 -3.74 3.53
C ILE A 107 1.59 -3.36 2.59
N LEU A 108 1.28 -4.25 1.66
CA LEU A 108 0.12 -4.16 0.78
C LEU A 108 -0.70 -5.46 0.91
N GLU A 109 -1.98 -5.33 1.24
CA GLU A 109 -2.91 -6.44 1.42
C GLU A 109 -4.14 -6.25 0.55
N ALA A 110 -4.72 -7.36 0.11
CA ALA A 110 -6.03 -7.40 -0.54
C ALA A 110 -6.84 -8.58 0.02
N ARG A 111 -8.00 -8.31 0.61
CA ARG A 111 -8.92 -9.31 1.16
C ARG A 111 -10.20 -9.33 0.33
N GLU A 112 -10.53 -10.45 -0.28
CA GLU A 112 -11.79 -10.59 -1.00
C GLU A 112 -12.96 -10.50 0.01
N THR A 113 -14.04 -9.86 -0.41
CA THR A 113 -15.24 -9.65 0.39
C THR A 113 -16.48 -10.13 -0.36
N ASP A 114 -17.33 -10.88 0.33
CA ASP A 114 -18.68 -11.21 -0.13
C ASP A 114 -19.59 -10.01 0.15
N PHE A 115 -20.06 -9.32 -0.89
CA PHE A 115 -21.18 -8.37 -0.78
C PHE A 115 -22.48 -9.03 -1.22
#